data_AF-A0A6V7Y983-F1
#
_entry.id   AF-A0A6V7Y983-F1
#
_cell.length_a   1.000
_cell.length_b   1.000
_cell.length_c   1.000
_cell.angle_alpha   90.00
_cell.angle_beta   90.00
_cell.angle_gamma   90.00
#
_symmetry.space_group_name_H-M   'P 1'
#
loop_
_entity.id
_entity.type
_entity.pdbx_description
1 polymer ?
#
loop_
_entity_poly.entity_id
_entity_poly.type
_entity_poly.pdbx_seq_one_letter_code
_entity_poly.pdbx_strand_id
1 'polypeptide(L)'
;MSIFNFLQITAFIIFSIQNSVNSIEGVALSEYASTENFRCLKENFTIKFVIVSATSNGTIDDFAKNNIKNAYAAGIEDVDIKITLNFVKPGKISNRTPREIIVSILNELNKNNLKIGRIWFDIAGDAGMNNANRTYRWYEDTERNIKFIEVY
;
A
#
# COMPACT_ATOMS: atom_id res chain seq x y z
N MET A 1 32.25 40.41 -6.30
CA MET A 1 31.27 39.70 -5.44
C MET A 1 31.87 39.62 -4.05
N SER A 2 31.17 40.05 -3.00
CA SER A 2 31.74 40.05 -1.64
C SER A 2 31.83 38.63 -1.07
N ILE A 3 32.74 38.41 -0.12
CA ILE A 3 32.84 37.16 0.65
C ILE A 3 31.49 36.81 1.31
N PHE A 4 30.73 37.83 1.71
CA PHE A 4 29.40 37.69 2.30
C PHE A 4 28.38 37.08 1.33
N ASN A 5 28.40 37.50 0.06
CA ASN A 5 27.52 36.93 -0.98
C ASN A 5 27.88 35.47 -1.30
N PHE A 6 29.17 35.11 -1.22
CA PHE A 6 29.60 33.73 -1.43
C PHE A 6 29.11 32.82 -0.28
N LEU A 7 29.30 33.24 0.97
CA LEU A 7 28.83 32.52 2.16
C LEU A 7 27.30 32.29 2.17
N GLN A 8 26.51 33.30 1.77
CA GLN A 8 25.05 33.13 1.67
C GLN A 8 24.65 32.12 0.61
N ILE A 9 25.26 32.16 -0.58
CA ILE A 9 24.95 31.21 -1.65
C ILE A 9 25.34 29.79 -1.23
N THR A 10 26.50 29.59 -0.60
CA THR A 10 26.93 28.28 -0.12
C THR A 10 25.99 27.74 0.97
N ALA A 11 25.53 28.58 1.90
CA ALA A 11 24.58 28.18 2.93
C ALA A 11 23.22 27.75 2.34
N PHE A 12 22.72 28.46 1.32
CA PHE A 12 21.49 28.09 0.62
C PHE A 12 21.60 26.77 -0.15
N ILE A 13 22.75 26.51 -0.79
CA ILE A 13 23.00 25.24 -1.49
C ILE A 13 23.07 24.08 -0.49
N ILE A 14 23.74 24.26 0.65
CA ILE A 14 23.81 23.22 1.70
C ILE A 14 22.42 22.95 2.29
N PHE A 15 21.63 23.99 2.55
CA PHE A 15 20.27 23.85 3.08
C PHE A 15 19.30 23.18 2.08
N SER A 16 19.46 23.41 0.77
CA SER A 16 18.63 22.77 -0.25
C SER A 16 18.99 21.30 -0.47
N ILE A 17 20.25 20.90 -0.31
CA ILE A 17 20.67 19.49 -0.38
C ILE A 17 20.22 18.69 0.85
N GLN A 18 20.14 19.32 2.03
CA GLN A 18 19.64 18.66 3.26
C GLN A 18 18.16 18.27 3.21
N ASN A 19 17.38 18.84 2.28
CA ASN A 19 15.97 18.51 2.07
C ASN A 19 15.77 17.41 1.04
N SER A 20 16.79 16.61 0.70
CA SER A 20 16.58 15.37 -0.05
C SER A 20 15.67 14.46 0.77
N VAL A 21 14.39 14.40 0.40
CA VAL A 21 13.43 13.48 0.99
C VAL A 21 13.91 12.07 0.67
N ASN A 22 14.41 11.36 1.68
CA ASN A 22 14.69 9.94 1.57
C ASN A 22 13.34 9.20 1.44
N SER A 23 12.87 9.03 0.21
CA SER A 23 11.72 8.19 -0.07
C SER A 23 12.12 6.73 0.08
N ILE A 24 11.33 5.99 0.83
CA ILE A 24 11.45 4.55 0.93
C ILE A 24 10.67 3.95 -0.24
N GLU A 25 11.36 3.17 -1.09
CA GLU A 25 10.73 2.47 -2.20
C GLU A 25 10.22 1.09 -1.78
N GLY A 26 9.11 0.67 -2.39
CA GLY A 26 8.52 -0.63 -2.15
C GLY A 26 7.69 -1.10 -3.34
N VAL A 27 7.23 -2.35 -3.28
CA VAL A 27 6.43 -2.97 -4.33
C VAL A 27 5.10 -3.49 -3.77
N ALA A 28 4.02 -3.32 -4.51
CA ALA A 28 2.73 -3.92 -4.20
C ALA A 28 2.38 -4.95 -5.28
N LEU A 29 1.91 -6.14 -4.91
CA LEU A 29 1.63 -7.19 -5.89
C LEU A 29 0.41 -8.08 -5.58
N SER A 30 -0.24 -8.41 -6.70
CA SER A 30 -1.20 -9.48 -7.00
C SER A 30 -0.67 -10.90 -6.96
N GLU A 31 0.34 -11.04 -7.80
CA GLU A 31 0.72 -12.29 -8.44
C GLU A 31 1.83 -12.97 -7.66
N TYR A 32 2.07 -14.24 -7.95
CA TYR A 32 3.19 -14.95 -7.38
C TYR A 32 4.54 -14.29 -7.77
N ALA A 33 5.40 -14.10 -6.78
CA ALA A 33 6.79 -13.72 -6.94
C ALA A 33 7.69 -14.66 -6.14
N SER A 34 8.75 -15.15 -6.78
CA SER A 34 9.75 -16.01 -6.14
C SER A 34 10.65 -15.22 -5.18
N THR A 35 11.36 -15.92 -4.30
CA THR A 35 12.43 -15.33 -3.48
C THR A 35 13.49 -14.62 -4.33
N GLU A 36 13.81 -15.14 -5.51
CA GLU A 36 14.79 -14.54 -6.42
C GLU A 36 14.28 -13.22 -7.00
N ASN A 37 12.99 -13.13 -7.33
CA ASN A 37 12.38 -11.89 -7.79
C ASN A 37 12.51 -10.80 -6.71
N PHE A 38 12.21 -11.14 -5.45
CA PHE A 38 12.34 -10.18 -4.35
C PHE A 38 13.79 -9.79 -4.05
N ARG A 39 14.74 -10.74 -4.15
CA ARG A 39 16.16 -10.45 -3.98
C ARG A 39 16.65 -9.49 -5.07
N CYS A 40 16.28 -9.75 -6.33
CA CYS A 40 16.57 -8.86 -7.45
C CYS A 40 16.03 -7.45 -7.22
N LEU A 41 14.77 -7.31 -6.77
CA LEU A 41 14.20 -5.99 -6.46
C LEU A 41 14.95 -5.29 -5.32
N LYS A 42 15.33 -6.02 -4.27
CA LYS A 42 16.05 -5.46 -3.13
C LYS A 42 17.46 -4.99 -3.50
N GLU A 43 18.17 -5.76 -4.31
CA GLU A 43 19.57 -5.50 -4.67
C GLU A 43 19.70 -4.48 -5.81
N ASN A 44 18.84 -4.55 -6.82
CA ASN A 44 18.94 -3.70 -8.02
C ASN A 44 18.06 -2.45 -7.98
N PHE A 45 16.96 -2.49 -7.22
CA PHE A 45 15.99 -1.39 -7.13
C PHE A 45 15.80 -0.90 -5.69
N THR A 46 16.63 -1.37 -4.75
CA THR A 46 16.70 -0.88 -3.37
C THR A 46 15.39 -0.89 -2.59
N ILE A 47 14.41 -1.71 -3.01
CA ILE A 47 13.12 -1.77 -2.31
C ILE A 47 13.31 -2.18 -0.85
N LYS A 48 12.52 -1.57 0.03
CA LYS A 48 12.57 -1.78 1.48
C LYS A 48 11.34 -2.46 2.04
N PHE A 49 10.21 -2.36 1.34
CA PHE A 49 8.96 -2.98 1.77
C PHE A 49 8.20 -3.63 0.61
N VAL A 50 7.33 -4.57 0.98
CA VAL A 50 6.42 -5.27 0.08
C VAL A 50 5.00 -5.18 0.63
N ILE A 51 4.02 -4.92 -0.23
CA ILE A 51 2.60 -5.01 0.10
C ILE A 51 1.97 -6.15 -0.71
N VAL A 52 1.58 -7.22 -0.03
CA VAL A 52 0.84 -8.33 -0.68
C VAL A 52 -0.67 -8.09 -0.59
N SER A 53 -1.44 -8.63 -1.52
CA SER A 53 -2.89 -8.41 -1.56
C SER A 53 -3.66 -9.53 -0.85
N ALA A 54 -4.57 -9.17 0.04
CA ALA A 54 -5.65 -10.03 0.51
C ALA A 54 -6.89 -9.85 -0.36
N THR A 55 -7.80 -10.83 -0.34
CA THR A 55 -9.09 -10.72 -1.02
C THR A 55 -10.01 -9.76 -0.29
N SER A 56 -10.96 -9.17 -1.02
CA SER A 56 -12.01 -8.31 -0.47
C SER A 56 -12.96 -9.03 0.50
N ASN A 57 -12.94 -10.37 0.50
CA ASN A 57 -13.74 -11.19 1.39
C ASN A 57 -13.02 -11.56 2.69
N GLY A 58 -11.79 -11.06 2.92
CA GLY A 58 -11.05 -11.33 4.14
C GLY A 58 -10.34 -12.68 4.15
N THR A 59 -9.84 -13.12 2.99
CA THR A 59 -9.00 -14.31 2.87
C THR A 59 -7.65 -13.94 2.24
N ILE A 60 -6.63 -14.77 2.50
CA ILE A 60 -5.33 -14.72 1.84
C ILE A 60 -5.18 -15.96 0.97
N ASP A 61 -4.93 -15.75 -0.32
CA ASP A 61 -4.70 -16.86 -1.25
C ASP A 61 -3.27 -17.41 -1.10
N ASP A 62 -2.98 -18.47 -1.85
CA ASP A 62 -1.67 -19.12 -1.77
C ASP A 62 -0.54 -18.26 -2.35
N PHE A 63 -0.84 -17.33 -3.26
CA PHE A 63 0.14 -16.38 -3.77
C PHE A 63 0.54 -15.38 -2.68
N ALA A 64 -0.42 -14.79 -1.98
CA ALA A 64 -0.17 -13.90 -0.86
C ALA A 64 0.67 -14.58 0.23
N LYS A 65 0.29 -15.81 0.63
CA LYS A 65 1.04 -16.60 1.63
C LYS A 65 2.49 -16.85 1.19
N ASN A 66 2.68 -17.27 -0.07
CA ASN A 66 4.01 -17.58 -0.59
C ASN A 66 4.84 -16.31 -0.78
N ASN A 67 4.24 -15.22 -1.23
CA ASN A 67 4.91 -13.93 -1.38
C ASN A 67 5.42 -13.39 -0.05
N ILE A 68 4.63 -13.53 1.04
CA ILE A 68 5.09 -13.15 2.39
C ILE A 68 6.35 -13.95 2.76
N LYS A 69 6.31 -15.27 2.61
CA LYS A 69 7.45 -16.15 2.92
C LYS A 69 8.67 -15.83 2.07
N ASN A 70 8.46 -15.63 0.77
CA ASN A 70 9.52 -15.36 -0.21
C ASN A 70 10.17 -13.99 0.01
N ALA A 71 9.39 -12.96 0.34
CA ALA A 71 9.91 -11.63 0.65
C ALA A 71 10.80 -11.65 1.91
N TYR A 72 10.34 -12.30 2.99
CA TYR A 72 11.17 -12.49 4.18
C TYR A 72 12.42 -13.32 3.90
N ALA A 73 12.31 -14.39 3.10
CA ALA A 73 13.46 -15.21 2.70
C ALA A 73 14.47 -14.44 1.83
N ALA A 74 14.04 -13.39 1.12
CA ALA A 74 14.90 -12.45 0.40
C ALA A 74 15.49 -11.35 1.32
N GLY A 75 15.13 -11.36 2.61
CA GLY A 75 15.58 -10.40 3.61
C GLY A 75 14.90 -9.04 3.51
N ILE A 76 13.67 -8.96 3.00
CA ILE A 76 12.83 -7.77 3.12
C ILE A 76 12.18 -7.81 4.51
N GLU A 77 12.37 -6.76 5.30
CA GLU A 77 11.93 -6.71 6.70
C GLU A 77 10.47 -6.23 6.84
N ASP A 78 10.07 -5.28 5.99
CA ASP A 78 8.73 -4.71 5.99
C ASP A 78 7.85 -5.40 4.96
N VAL A 79 7.10 -6.42 5.40
CA VAL A 79 6.08 -7.09 4.58
C VAL A 79 4.71 -6.76 5.15
N ASP A 80 3.93 -6.02 4.39
CA ASP A 80 2.59 -5.59 4.73
C ASP A 80 1.55 -6.30 3.87
N ILE A 81 0.28 -6.20 4.28
CA ILE A 81 -0.85 -6.71 3.50
C ILE A 81 -1.83 -5.59 3.20
N LYS A 82 -2.42 -5.58 2.01
CA LYS A 82 -3.53 -4.68 1.66
C LYS A 82 -4.84 -5.44 1.51
N ILE A 83 -5.94 -4.81 1.86
CA ILE A 83 -7.29 -5.33 1.73
C ILE A 83 -8.07 -4.39 0.82
N THR A 84 -8.53 -4.89 -0.32
CA THR A 84 -9.40 -4.12 -1.20
C THR A 84 -10.82 -4.05 -0.63
N LEU A 85 -11.26 -2.85 -0.27
CA LEU A 85 -12.55 -2.63 0.39
C LEU A 85 -13.64 -2.32 -0.64
N ASN A 86 -14.35 -3.37 -1.07
CA ASN A 86 -15.45 -3.26 -2.04
C ASN A 86 -16.79 -2.76 -1.46
N PHE A 87 -16.82 -2.37 -0.18
CA PHE A 87 -18.04 -1.97 0.54
C PHE A 87 -18.26 -0.45 0.60
N VAL A 88 -17.37 0.35 0.01
CA VAL A 88 -17.53 1.81 -0.03
C VAL A 88 -18.44 2.27 -1.18
N LYS A 89 -19.14 1.33 -1.84
CA LYS A 89 -20.20 1.68 -2.80
C LYS A 89 -21.45 2.10 -2.04
N PRO A 90 -21.94 3.35 -2.19
CA PRO A 90 -23.23 3.74 -1.65
C PRO A 90 -24.33 2.77 -2.10
N GLY A 91 -25.11 2.25 -1.15
CA GLY A 91 -26.21 1.32 -1.41
C GLY A 91 -25.84 -0.15 -1.62
N LYS A 92 -24.55 -0.54 -1.60
CA LYS A 92 -24.15 -1.95 -1.64
C LYS A 92 -23.78 -2.44 -0.25
N ILE A 93 -24.71 -3.15 0.37
CA ILE A 93 -24.47 -3.81 1.66
C ILE A 93 -23.56 -5.02 1.40
N SER A 94 -22.35 -4.99 1.96
CA SER A 94 -21.51 -6.18 2.05
C SER A 94 -22.09 -7.13 3.09
N ASN A 95 -22.04 -8.44 2.81
CA ASN A 95 -22.45 -9.48 3.77
C ASN A 95 -21.51 -9.59 4.99
N ARG A 96 -20.36 -8.90 4.95
CA ARG A 96 -19.39 -8.84 6.04
C ARG A 96 -19.05 -7.40 6.36
N THR A 97 -18.97 -7.10 7.65
CA THR A 97 -18.44 -5.84 8.17
C THR A 97 -16.92 -5.75 7.95
N PRO A 98 -16.35 -4.52 7.91
CA PRO A 98 -14.90 -4.34 7.82
C PRO A 98 -14.14 -5.05 8.95
N ARG A 99 -14.70 -5.04 10.17
CA ARG A 99 -14.13 -5.72 11.33
C ARG A 99 -14.01 -7.23 11.11
N GLU A 100 -15.04 -7.87 10.58
CA GLU A 100 -15.03 -9.30 10.31
C GLU A 100 -13.99 -9.68 9.26
N ILE A 101 -13.81 -8.85 8.23
CA ILE A 101 -12.79 -9.04 7.19
C ILE A 101 -11.38 -8.98 7.79
N ILE A 102 -11.09 -7.96 8.61
CA ILE A 102 -9.78 -7.80 9.27
C ILE A 102 -9.49 -8.99 10.19
N VAL A 103 -10.45 -9.37 11.05
CA VAL A 103 -10.29 -10.50 11.97
C VAL A 103 -10.04 -11.80 11.21
N SER A 104 -10.73 -12.00 10.07
CA SER A 104 -10.54 -13.16 9.20
C SER A 104 -9.10 -13.26 8.67
N ILE A 105 -8.56 -12.15 8.18
CA ILE A 105 -7.18 -12.09 7.67
C ILE A 105 -6.17 -12.34 8.79
N LEU A 106 -6.35 -11.71 9.96
CA LEU A 106 -5.47 -11.92 11.11
C LEU A 106 -5.48 -13.39 11.55
N ASN A 107 -6.65 -14.04 11.57
CA ASN A 107 -6.77 -15.46 11.90
C ASN A 107 -6.08 -16.34 10.86
N GLU A 108 -6.19 -16.03 9.56
CA GLU A 108 -5.50 -16.79 8.51
C GLU A 108 -3.98 -16.61 8.57
N LEU A 109 -3.49 -15.39 8.81
CA LEU A 109 -2.07 -15.13 9.01
C LEU A 109 -1.53 -15.94 10.21
N ASN A 110 -2.22 -15.88 11.36
CA ASN A 110 -1.86 -16.62 12.56
C ASN A 110 -1.87 -18.14 12.32
N LYS A 111 -2.92 -18.67 11.69
CA LYS A 111 -3.05 -20.11 11.38
C LYS A 111 -1.89 -20.62 10.51
N ASN A 112 -1.36 -19.77 9.64
CA ASN A 112 -0.26 -20.11 8.74
C ASN A 112 1.12 -19.68 9.26
N ASN A 113 1.22 -19.18 10.50
CA ASN A 113 2.44 -18.64 11.09
C ASN A 113 3.10 -17.54 10.23
N LEU A 114 2.28 -16.72 9.58
CA LEU A 114 2.72 -15.60 8.76
C LEU A 114 2.73 -14.32 9.59
N LYS A 115 3.84 -13.60 9.54
CA LYS A 115 3.98 -12.28 10.14
C LYS A 115 3.80 -11.21 9.07
N ILE A 116 3.27 -10.06 9.47
CA ILE A 116 3.17 -8.86 8.65
C ILE A 116 3.45 -7.64 9.54
N GLY A 117 3.84 -6.52 8.94
CA GLY A 117 3.99 -5.24 9.62
C GLY A 117 2.65 -4.54 9.81
N ARG A 118 2.01 -4.17 8.69
CA ARG A 118 0.80 -3.35 8.66
C ARG A 118 -0.28 -3.95 7.78
N ILE A 119 -1.53 -3.62 8.11
CA ILE A 119 -2.69 -3.85 7.25
C ILE A 119 -3.08 -2.52 6.61
N TRP A 120 -3.09 -2.48 5.28
CA TRP A 120 -3.53 -1.36 4.47
C TRP A 120 -4.96 -1.58 4.00
N PHE A 121 -5.74 -0.51 3.98
CA PHE A 121 -7.04 -0.49 3.32
C PHE A 121 -6.91 0.14 1.95
N ASP A 122 -7.06 -0.67 0.92
CA ASP A 122 -7.16 -0.22 -0.47
C ASP A 122 -8.62 0.20 -0.71
N ILE A 123 -8.88 1.46 -0.36
CA ILE A 123 -10.16 2.13 -0.58
C ILE A 123 -10.10 2.75 -1.96
N ALA A 124 -10.63 2.01 -2.92
CA ALA A 124 -10.88 2.55 -4.24
C ALA A 124 -12.35 2.93 -4.38
N GLY A 125 -12.56 3.98 -5.16
CA GLY A 125 -13.46 3.92 -6.30
C GLY A 125 -14.20 2.62 -6.51
N ASP A 126 -15.55 2.56 -6.43
CA ASP A 126 -16.21 1.65 -7.37
C ASP A 126 -15.86 2.23 -8.72
N ALA A 127 -14.85 1.63 -9.32
CA ALA A 127 -14.50 1.78 -10.69
C ALA A 127 -15.63 1.16 -11.51
N GLY A 128 -16.84 1.70 -11.38
CA GLY A 128 -17.86 1.62 -12.41
C GLY A 128 -17.25 2.35 -13.59
N MET A 129 -16.46 1.62 -14.39
CA MET A 129 -16.03 2.12 -15.67
C MET A 129 -17.31 2.51 -16.38
N ASN A 130 -17.47 3.81 -16.63
CA ASN A 130 -18.53 4.22 -17.50
C ASN A 130 -18.19 3.66 -18.88
N ASN A 131 -18.88 2.59 -19.28
CA ASN A 131 -18.60 1.87 -20.53
C ASN A 131 -18.76 2.76 -21.77
N ALA A 132 -19.45 3.90 -21.66
CA ALA A 132 -19.59 4.86 -22.73
C ALA A 132 -18.35 5.76 -22.93
N ASN A 133 -17.55 6.03 -21.88
CA ASN A 133 -16.41 6.96 -21.97
C ASN A 133 -15.13 6.51 -21.25
N ARG A 134 -15.09 5.28 -20.71
CA ARG A 134 -13.95 4.67 -20.00
C ARG A 134 -13.39 5.51 -18.85
N THR A 135 -14.25 6.27 -18.15
CA THR A 135 -13.85 7.05 -16.97
C THR A 135 -14.26 6.36 -15.67
N TYR A 136 -13.49 6.58 -14.60
CA TYR A 136 -13.75 6.09 -13.25
C TYR A 136 -14.39 7.23 -12.43
N ARG A 137 -15.71 7.18 -12.22
CA ARG A 137 -16.46 8.26 -11.55
C ARG A 137 -16.56 8.01 -10.05
N TRP A 138 -15.55 8.46 -9.31
CA TRP A 138 -15.72 8.73 -7.87
C TRP A 138 -15.91 10.22 -7.55
N TYR A 139 -15.53 11.09 -8.48
CA TYR A 139 -15.56 12.54 -8.29
C TYR A 139 -16.78 13.23 -8.90
N GLU A 140 -17.57 12.52 -9.70
CA GLU A 140 -18.72 13.11 -10.43
C GLU A 140 -20.06 12.95 -9.70
N ASP A 141 -20.10 12.19 -8.60
CA ASP A 141 -21.28 12.12 -7.75
C ASP A 141 -21.22 13.27 -6.73
N THR A 142 -22.16 14.21 -6.82
CA THR A 142 -22.20 15.44 -6.02
C THR A 142 -22.44 15.21 -4.52
N GLU A 143 -22.74 13.97 -4.13
CA GLU A 143 -22.84 13.57 -2.73
C GLU A 143 -21.50 13.07 -2.23
N ARG A 144 -20.70 13.98 -1.65
CA ARG A 144 -19.49 13.65 -0.90
C ARG A 144 -19.86 12.77 0.30
N ASN A 145 -19.89 11.46 0.08
CA ASN A 145 -20.29 10.46 1.08
C ASN A 145 -19.14 9.97 1.96
N ILE A 146 -17.94 10.56 1.84
CA ILE A 146 -16.82 10.34 2.76
C ILE A 146 -16.65 11.58 3.61
N LYS A 147 -17.17 11.53 4.84
CA LYS A 147 -16.70 12.41 5.92
C LYS A 147 -15.51 11.71 6.56
N PHE A 148 -14.32 12.31 6.45
CA PHE A 148 -13.23 11.96 7.34
C PHE A 148 -13.70 12.37 8.75
N ILE A 149 -13.98 11.38 9.59
CA ILE A 149 -14.29 11.64 10.99
C ILE A 149 -12.95 11.88 11.66
N GLU A 150 -12.67 13.13 12.02
CA GLU A 150 -11.57 13.44 12.92
C GLU A 150 -11.92 12.87 14.30
N VAL A 151 -11.10 11.94 14.77
CA VAL A 151 -11.20 11.39 16.13
C VAL A 151 -10.31 12.25 17.01
N TYR A 152 -10.94 13.07 17.86
CA TYR A 152 -10.27 13.85 18.93
C TYR A 152 -9.94 12.96 20.13
#